data_AF-A0A7S1FW64-F1
#
_entry.id   AF-A0A7S1FW64-F1
#
_cell.length_a   1.000
_cell.length_b   1.000
_cell.length_c   1.000
_cell.angle_alpha   90.00
_cell.angle_beta   90.00
_cell.angle_gamma   90.00
#
_symmetry.space_group_name_H-M   'P 1'
#
loop_
_entity.id
_entity.type
_entity.pdbx_description
1 polymer ?
#
loop_
_entity_poly.entity_id
_entity_poly.type
_entity_poly.pdbx_seq_one_letter_code
_entity_poly.pdbx_strand_id
1 'polypeptide(L)'
;MHTMGKCLEIRPETNITSHKSQIHPIACHGGNEIFFINIVVKKFQEVIRSKFGRAASVLGVVLDFEDRASERIATRLISKVPRIVDDLGINILLTPLYINGSTVIIKGQIQSIDHSKIVHRNKGLDIGILYDAFMSALDYLRLEIGLEVVNNEIFFKAKSKLMDKLKKVIHEKILEKAGLDTDVFVIEDKNEEVEWIQRCCQKCQNSRERIVLQNLTVHL
;
A
#
# COMPACT_ATOMS: atom_id res chain seq x y z
N MET A 1 49.80 64.60 4.43
CA MET A 1 50.80 63.50 4.39
C MET A 1 50.06 62.20 4.60
N HIS A 2 50.28 61.25 3.70
CA HIS A 2 49.42 60.09 3.42
C HIS A 2 49.28 59.09 4.57
N THR A 3 48.04 58.74 4.88
CA THR A 3 47.63 57.56 5.64
C THR A 3 47.63 56.34 4.71
N MET A 4 48.38 55.30 5.08
CA MET A 4 48.41 54.00 4.39
C MET A 4 47.13 53.20 4.69
N GLY A 5 46.35 52.90 3.65
CA GLY A 5 45.25 51.94 3.69
C GLY A 5 45.77 50.52 3.57
N LYS A 6 45.36 49.64 4.50
CA LYS A 6 45.58 48.19 4.41
C LYS A 6 44.51 47.58 3.50
N CYS A 7 44.92 47.04 2.35
CA CYS A 7 44.10 46.12 1.56
C CYS A 7 43.96 44.79 2.32
N LEU A 8 42.73 44.40 2.63
CA LEU A 8 42.38 43.05 3.04
C LEU A 8 42.30 42.18 1.78
N GLU A 9 43.29 41.31 1.59
CA GLU A 9 43.19 40.18 0.65
C GLU A 9 42.19 39.16 1.22
N ILE A 10 40.99 39.11 0.63
CA ILE A 10 40.05 38.02 0.84
C ILE A 10 40.46 36.90 -0.12
N ARG A 11 41.07 35.84 0.41
CA ARG A 11 41.28 34.59 -0.34
C ARG A 11 39.97 33.80 -0.42
N PRO A 12 39.46 33.45 -1.61
CA PRO A 12 38.39 32.47 -1.73
C PRO A 12 38.99 31.06 -1.74
N GLU A 13 39.15 30.44 -0.58
CA GLU A 13 39.34 28.98 -0.48
C GLU A 13 37.98 28.32 -0.23
N THR A 14 37.10 28.33 -1.24
CA THR A 14 35.99 27.38 -1.28
C THR A 14 36.47 26.13 -1.99
N ASN A 15 36.94 25.18 -1.19
CA ASN A 15 37.22 23.82 -1.59
C ASN A 15 35.86 23.14 -1.88
N ILE A 16 35.35 23.30 -3.11
CA ILE A 16 34.17 22.58 -3.59
C ILE A 16 34.63 21.15 -3.86
N THR A 17 34.58 20.31 -2.83
CA THR A 17 34.62 18.88 -2.99
C THR A 17 33.46 18.48 -3.90
N SER A 18 33.80 18.13 -5.13
CA SER A 18 32.95 17.44 -6.09
C SER A 18 32.47 16.13 -5.45
N HIS A 19 31.39 16.19 -4.67
CA HIS A 19 30.56 15.03 -4.42
C HIS A 19 30.01 14.62 -5.79
N LYS A 20 30.64 13.62 -6.40
CA LYS A 20 30.00 12.77 -7.40
C LYS A 20 28.84 12.10 -6.66
N SER A 21 27.70 12.80 -6.55
CA SER A 21 26.43 12.14 -6.31
C SER A 21 26.31 11.10 -7.40
N GLN A 22 26.49 9.85 -7.03
CA GLN A 22 26.12 8.74 -7.87
C GLN A 22 24.60 8.87 -8.03
N ILE A 23 24.17 9.56 -9.09
CA ILE A 23 22.78 9.57 -9.50
C ILE A 23 22.53 8.14 -9.95
N HIS A 24 22.06 7.31 -9.03
CA HIS A 24 21.54 6.01 -9.37
C HIS A 24 20.46 6.23 -10.43
N PRO A 25 20.44 5.43 -11.51
CA PRO A 25 19.40 5.55 -12.52
C PRO A 25 18.06 5.40 -11.81
N ILE A 26 17.30 6.49 -11.80
CA ILE A 26 15.94 6.52 -11.29
C ILE A 26 15.16 5.72 -12.32
N ALA A 27 14.85 4.47 -11.99
CA ALA A 27 14.00 3.66 -12.84
C ALA A 27 12.61 4.31 -12.81
N CYS A 28 12.14 4.83 -13.94
CA CYS A 28 10.82 5.41 -14.07
C CYS A 28 9.77 4.34 -13.75
N HIS A 29 9.21 4.33 -12.54
CA HIS A 29 8.15 3.37 -12.17
C HIS A 29 6.81 3.89 -12.69
N GLY A 30 6.62 3.72 -13.99
CA GLY A 30 5.35 3.96 -14.66
C GLY A 30 4.28 2.95 -14.24
N GLY A 31 3.41 3.36 -13.32
CA GLY A 31 1.97 3.04 -13.33
C GLY A 31 1.51 1.58 -13.15
N ASN A 32 2.35 0.66 -12.69
CA ASN A 32 1.95 -0.74 -12.49
C ASN A 32 2.50 -1.35 -11.20
N GLU A 33 2.59 -0.55 -10.16
CA GLU A 33 3.05 -1.02 -8.85
C GLU A 33 1.99 -1.89 -8.20
N ILE A 34 2.42 -3.08 -7.78
CA ILE A 34 1.58 -4.10 -7.19
C ILE A 34 1.85 -4.17 -5.69
N PHE A 35 0.80 -4.50 -4.93
CA PHE A 35 0.90 -4.93 -3.54
C PHE A 35 -0.21 -5.95 -3.28
N PHE A 36 -0.11 -6.68 -2.17
CA PHE A 36 -1.05 -7.71 -1.77
C PHE A 36 -1.68 -7.34 -0.43
N ILE A 37 -2.99 -7.57 -0.30
CA ILE A 37 -3.73 -7.38 0.94
C ILE A 37 -4.19 -8.76 1.39
N ASN A 38 -3.63 -9.23 2.49
CA ASN A 38 -3.93 -10.54 3.05
C ASN A 38 -4.72 -10.35 4.33
N ILE A 39 -5.90 -10.94 4.38
CA ILE A 39 -6.83 -10.83 5.49
C ILE A 39 -7.08 -12.23 6.02
N VAL A 40 -6.86 -12.41 7.31
CA VAL A 40 -7.13 -13.66 8.02
C VAL A 40 -8.16 -13.38 9.11
N VAL A 41 -9.36 -13.91 8.94
CA VAL A 41 -10.42 -13.83 9.94
C VAL A 41 -10.10 -14.80 11.08
N LYS A 42 -9.93 -14.28 12.30
CA LYS A 42 -9.70 -15.14 13.46
C LYS A 42 -10.99 -15.90 13.79
N LYS A 43 -10.82 -17.19 14.13
CA LYS A 43 -11.91 -18.15 14.33
C LYS A 43 -13.03 -17.57 15.19
N PHE A 44 -14.24 -17.64 14.67
CA PHE A 44 -15.48 -17.25 15.36
C PHE A 44 -15.89 -18.23 16.49
N GLN A 45 -15.10 -19.28 16.71
CA GLN A 45 -15.44 -20.40 17.59
C GLN A 45 -15.66 -20.03 19.06
N GLU A 46 -15.04 -18.96 19.58
CA GLU A 46 -15.27 -18.53 20.96
C GLU A 46 -16.64 -17.85 21.15
N VAL A 47 -17.13 -17.13 20.15
CA VAL A 47 -18.42 -16.40 20.23
C VAL A 47 -19.60 -17.37 20.22
N ILE A 48 -19.52 -18.48 19.49
CA ILE A 48 -20.62 -19.45 19.38
C ILE A 48 -20.61 -20.52 20.47
N ARG A 49 -19.43 -20.97 20.94
CA ARG A 49 -19.35 -21.97 22.03
C ARG A 49 -20.02 -21.49 23.32
N SER A 50 -20.04 -20.19 23.58
CA SER A 50 -20.72 -19.62 24.75
C SER A 50 -22.26 -19.62 24.65
N LYS A 51 -22.83 -19.72 23.43
CA LYS A 51 -24.28 -19.62 23.20
C LYS A 51 -24.97 -20.90 22.75
N PHE A 52 -24.27 -21.82 22.09
CA PHE A 52 -24.90 -23.01 21.50
C PHE A 52 -24.13 -24.29 21.85
N GLY A 53 -24.56 -24.95 22.94
CA GLY A 53 -24.10 -26.28 23.31
C GLY A 53 -24.67 -27.35 22.39
N ARG A 54 -23.86 -27.85 21.43
CA ARG A 54 -23.83 -29.22 20.84
C ARG A 54 -22.91 -29.24 19.61
N ALA A 55 -21.93 -30.15 19.60
CA ALA A 55 -20.63 -29.94 18.97
C ALA A 55 -20.40 -30.48 17.53
N ALA A 56 -21.42 -30.73 16.71
CA ALA A 56 -21.21 -31.19 15.32
C ALA A 56 -21.94 -30.37 14.26
N SER A 57 -23.21 -30.02 14.48
CA SER A 57 -23.98 -29.14 13.57
C SER A 57 -23.45 -27.70 13.57
N VAL A 58 -22.86 -27.26 14.68
CA VAL A 58 -22.26 -25.92 14.81
C VAL A 58 -21.00 -25.77 13.95
N LEU A 59 -20.22 -26.84 13.74
CA LEU A 59 -18.99 -26.76 12.94
C LEU A 59 -19.28 -26.50 11.46
N GLY A 60 -20.30 -27.15 10.88
CA GLY A 60 -20.71 -26.90 9.50
C GLY A 60 -21.26 -25.49 9.30
N VAL A 61 -22.05 -24.99 10.26
CA VAL A 61 -22.57 -23.62 10.23
C VAL A 61 -21.47 -22.57 10.39
N VAL A 62 -20.43 -22.86 11.20
CA VAL A 62 -19.26 -21.97 11.36
C VAL A 62 -18.47 -21.88 10.07
N LEU A 63 -18.20 -23.01 9.40
CA LEU A 63 -17.47 -23.03 8.13
C LEU A 63 -18.24 -22.30 7.02
N ASP A 64 -19.54 -22.58 6.86
CA ASP A 64 -20.41 -21.88 5.91
C ASP A 64 -20.51 -20.37 6.18
N PHE A 65 -20.43 -19.97 7.46
CA PHE A 65 -20.45 -18.56 7.84
C PHE A 65 -19.11 -17.88 7.57
N GLU A 66 -17.99 -18.55 7.83
CA GLU A 66 -16.64 -18.06 7.55
C GLU A 66 -16.44 -17.86 6.04
N ASP A 67 -16.83 -18.82 5.20
CA ASP A 67 -16.75 -18.71 3.74
C ASP A 67 -17.58 -17.53 3.22
N ARG A 68 -18.83 -17.41 3.67
CA ARG A 68 -19.72 -16.29 3.30
C ARG A 68 -19.23 -14.94 3.84
N ALA A 69 -18.59 -14.92 5.01
CA ALA A 69 -18.04 -13.70 5.59
C ALA A 69 -16.82 -13.22 4.79
N SER A 70 -15.90 -14.12 4.47
CA SER A 70 -14.70 -13.84 3.67
C SER A 70 -15.05 -13.32 2.27
N GLU A 71 -16.01 -13.96 1.60
CA GLU A 71 -16.50 -13.50 0.30
C GLU A 71 -17.11 -12.09 0.40
N ARG A 72 -17.98 -11.85 1.40
CA ARG A 72 -18.59 -10.52 1.63
C ARG A 72 -17.55 -9.45 1.94
N ILE A 73 -16.51 -9.78 2.70
CA ILE A 73 -15.39 -8.87 3.00
C ILE A 73 -14.69 -8.53 1.69
N ALA A 74 -14.29 -9.53 0.90
CA ALA A 74 -13.63 -9.32 -0.38
C ALA A 74 -14.46 -8.44 -1.32
N THR A 75 -15.73 -8.78 -1.55
CA THR A 75 -16.64 -8.00 -2.43
C THR A 75 -16.79 -6.56 -1.96
N ARG A 76 -16.90 -6.32 -0.64
CA ARG A 76 -17.03 -4.96 -0.09
C ARG A 76 -15.74 -4.17 -0.23
N LEU A 77 -14.58 -4.79 -0.05
CA LEU A 77 -13.30 -4.12 -0.21
C LEU A 77 -13.08 -3.72 -1.67
N ILE A 78 -13.29 -4.66 -2.60
CA ILE A 78 -13.13 -4.43 -4.05
C ILE A 78 -14.07 -3.33 -4.54
N SER A 79 -15.29 -3.24 -4.01
CA SER A 79 -16.26 -2.20 -4.45
C SER A 79 -16.05 -0.83 -3.82
N LYS A 80 -15.52 -0.75 -2.59
CA LYS A 80 -15.45 0.51 -1.82
C LYS A 80 -14.08 1.15 -1.80
N VAL A 81 -13.02 0.36 -1.62
CA VAL A 81 -11.67 0.90 -1.44
C VAL A 81 -11.24 1.71 -2.68
N PRO A 82 -11.41 1.23 -3.94
CA PRO A 82 -11.04 2.00 -5.11
C PRO A 82 -11.71 3.38 -5.16
N ARG A 83 -13.00 3.47 -4.80
CA ARG A 83 -13.74 4.75 -4.78
C ARG A 83 -13.17 5.72 -3.74
N ILE A 84 -12.87 5.22 -2.54
CA ILE A 84 -12.35 6.05 -1.44
C ILE A 84 -10.95 6.60 -1.79
N VAL A 85 -10.11 5.80 -2.44
CA VAL A 85 -8.75 6.22 -2.79
C VAL A 85 -8.71 7.06 -4.07
N ASP A 86 -9.68 6.88 -4.97
CA ASP A 86 -9.85 7.75 -6.13
C ASP A 86 -10.17 9.19 -5.71
N ASP A 87 -10.99 9.37 -4.67
CA ASP A 87 -11.24 10.67 -4.04
C ASP A 87 -9.96 11.32 -3.46
N LEU A 88 -8.94 10.52 -3.16
CA LEU A 88 -7.62 10.96 -2.71
C LEU A 88 -6.62 11.16 -3.86
N GLY A 89 -7.00 10.85 -5.10
CA GLY A 89 -6.14 10.95 -6.27
C GLY A 89 -5.29 9.70 -6.53
N ILE A 90 -5.71 8.53 -6.07
CA ILE A 90 -5.03 7.27 -6.36
C ILE A 90 -6.01 6.33 -7.04
N ASN A 91 -5.75 5.99 -8.30
CA ASN A 91 -6.52 4.99 -9.01
C ASN A 91 -5.92 3.61 -8.75
N ILE A 92 -6.67 2.75 -8.07
CA ILE A 92 -6.27 1.36 -7.81
C ILE A 92 -7.26 0.37 -8.41
N LEU A 93 -6.73 -0.73 -8.92
CA LEU A 93 -7.49 -1.92 -9.24
C LEU A 93 -7.27 -2.95 -8.13
N LEU A 94 -8.37 -3.47 -7.58
CA LEU A 94 -8.35 -4.57 -6.62
C LEU A 94 -8.90 -5.84 -7.25
N THR A 95 -8.10 -6.89 -7.28
CA THR A 95 -8.46 -8.20 -7.85
C THR A 95 -8.34 -9.28 -6.77
N PRO A 96 -9.41 -10.04 -6.48
CA PRO A 96 -9.31 -11.16 -5.55
C PRO A 96 -8.46 -12.26 -6.19
N LEU A 97 -7.43 -12.71 -5.50
CA LEU A 97 -6.59 -13.82 -5.94
C LEU A 97 -7.00 -15.13 -5.28
N TYR A 98 -7.42 -15.06 -4.02
CA TYR A 98 -7.78 -16.23 -3.24
C TYR A 98 -8.80 -15.89 -2.16
N ILE A 99 -9.83 -16.73 -2.05
CA ILE A 99 -10.85 -16.66 -1.00
C ILE A 99 -11.15 -18.11 -0.62
N ASN A 100 -10.83 -18.50 0.61
CA ASN A 100 -11.14 -19.83 1.13
C ASN A 100 -11.14 -19.82 2.66
N GLY A 101 -12.23 -20.29 3.27
CA GLY A 101 -12.38 -20.30 4.72
C GLY A 101 -12.25 -18.90 5.30
N SER A 102 -11.31 -18.75 6.22
CA SER A 102 -11.00 -17.49 6.89
C SER A 102 -9.99 -16.60 6.17
N THR A 103 -9.44 -17.04 5.03
CA THR A 103 -8.35 -16.33 4.36
C THR A 103 -8.81 -15.69 3.06
N VAL A 104 -8.46 -14.41 2.90
CA VAL A 104 -8.72 -13.59 1.71
C VAL A 104 -7.40 -12.94 1.27
N ILE A 105 -7.04 -13.10 0.00
CA ILE A 105 -5.88 -12.46 -0.63
C ILE A 105 -6.37 -11.63 -1.80
N ILE A 106 -6.06 -10.34 -1.79
CA ILE A 106 -6.44 -9.37 -2.81
C ILE A 106 -5.17 -8.73 -3.37
N LYS A 107 -5.01 -8.76 -4.70
CA LYS A 107 -3.99 -7.99 -5.40
C LYS A 107 -4.46 -6.56 -5.60
N GLY A 108 -3.68 -5.60 -5.13
CA GLY A 108 -3.81 -4.19 -5.47
C GLY A 108 -2.82 -3.80 -6.55
N GLN A 109 -3.29 -3.03 -7.54
CA GLN A 109 -2.45 -2.46 -8.59
C GLN A 109 -2.75 -0.96 -8.70
N ILE A 110 -1.74 -0.12 -8.49
CA ILE A 110 -1.87 1.33 -8.68
C ILE A 110 -1.74 1.62 -10.18
N GLN A 111 -2.84 2.02 -10.81
CA GLN A 111 -2.86 2.32 -12.25
C GLN A 111 -2.34 3.73 -12.54
N SER A 112 -2.72 4.69 -11.70
CA SER A 112 -2.29 6.08 -11.83
C SER A 112 -2.42 6.82 -10.50
N ILE A 113 -1.63 7.89 -10.38
CA ILE A 113 -1.70 8.83 -9.27
C ILE A 113 -1.89 10.23 -9.84
N ASP A 114 -2.85 10.96 -9.29
CA ASP A 114 -3.04 12.39 -9.50
C ASP A 114 -2.27 13.14 -8.40
N HIS A 115 -1.02 13.48 -8.71
CA HIS A 115 -0.11 14.16 -7.79
C HIS A 115 -0.66 15.49 -7.30
N SER A 116 -1.30 16.26 -8.21
CA SER A 116 -1.89 17.55 -7.86
C SER A 116 -3.00 17.34 -6.83
N LYS A 117 -3.97 16.45 -7.10
CA LYS A 117 -5.06 16.14 -6.17
C LYS A 117 -4.55 15.67 -4.80
N ILE A 118 -3.49 14.86 -4.77
CA ILE A 118 -2.83 14.43 -3.53
C ILE A 118 -2.26 15.62 -2.76
N VAL A 119 -1.53 16.52 -3.43
CA VAL A 119 -0.91 17.68 -2.77
C VAL A 119 -1.99 18.63 -2.25
N HIS A 120 -2.97 18.99 -3.09
CA HIS A 120 -4.10 19.84 -2.71
C HIS A 120 -4.85 19.29 -1.49
N ARG A 121 -5.15 17.99 -1.46
CA ARG A 121 -5.86 17.35 -0.35
C ARG A 121 -5.03 17.27 0.94
N ASN A 122 -3.74 16.96 0.85
CA ASN A 122 -2.92 16.69 2.04
C ASN A 122 -2.21 17.93 2.59
N LYS A 123 -1.97 18.95 1.75
CA LYS A 123 -1.21 20.16 2.11
C LYS A 123 -2.04 21.43 2.06
N GLY A 124 -3.23 21.38 1.47
CA GLY A 124 -4.13 22.53 1.33
C GLY A 124 -3.96 23.24 -0.01
N LEU A 125 -4.91 24.12 -0.30
CA LEU A 125 -5.06 24.79 -1.59
C LEU A 125 -3.85 25.65 -1.95
N ASP A 126 -3.33 26.44 -1.01
CA ASP A 126 -2.21 27.36 -1.25
C ASP A 126 -0.93 26.63 -1.66
N ILE A 127 -0.64 25.50 -0.99
CA ILE A 127 0.52 24.66 -1.32
C ILE A 127 0.29 23.91 -2.63
N GLY A 128 -0.95 23.48 -2.90
CA GLY A 128 -1.33 22.87 -4.17
C GLY A 128 -1.08 23.78 -5.37
N ILE A 129 -1.49 25.05 -5.27
CA ILE A 129 -1.26 26.06 -6.32
C ILE A 129 0.25 26.26 -6.56
N LEU A 130 1.04 26.36 -5.49
CA LEU A 130 2.49 26.50 -5.60
C LEU A 130 3.13 25.26 -6.27
N TYR A 131 2.65 24.07 -5.92
CA TYR A 131 3.10 22.83 -6.55
C TYR A 131 2.77 22.80 -8.05
N ASP A 132 1.54 23.15 -8.44
CA ASP A 132 1.14 23.17 -9.85
C ASP A 132 1.98 24.18 -10.65
N ALA A 133 2.25 25.36 -10.08
CA ALA A 133 3.13 26.36 -10.68
C ALA A 133 4.58 25.86 -10.82
N PHE A 134 5.09 25.16 -9.80
CA PHE A 134 6.42 24.57 -9.83
C PHE A 134 6.56 23.47 -10.89
N MET A 135 5.57 22.56 -10.98
CA MET A 135 5.56 21.52 -12.01
C MET A 135 5.46 22.12 -13.41
N SER A 136 4.63 23.16 -13.58
CA SER A 136 4.53 23.91 -14.84
C SER A 136 5.85 24.58 -15.23
N ALA A 137 6.59 25.11 -14.25
CA ALA A 137 7.89 25.72 -14.48
C ALA A 137 8.94 24.67 -14.89
N LEU A 138 8.95 23.49 -14.25
CA LEU A 138 9.84 22.40 -14.63
C LEU A 138 9.57 21.89 -16.06
N ASP A 139 8.30 21.77 -16.43
CA ASP A 139 7.87 21.39 -17.78
C ASP A 139 8.25 22.45 -18.83
N TYR A 140 7.98 23.72 -18.55
CA TYR A 140 8.37 24.84 -19.40
C TYR A 140 9.89 24.89 -19.66
N LEU A 141 10.69 24.61 -18.63
CA LEU A 141 12.15 24.55 -18.71
C LEU A 141 12.68 23.23 -19.31
N ARG A 142 11.79 22.28 -19.65
CA ARG A 142 12.11 20.94 -20.16
C ARG A 142 13.05 20.15 -19.22
N LEU A 143 12.84 20.30 -17.93
CA LEU A 143 13.60 19.61 -16.88
C LEU A 143 12.96 18.25 -16.57
N GLU A 144 12.96 17.35 -17.55
CA GLU A 144 12.32 16.03 -17.48
C GLU A 144 12.79 15.21 -16.26
N ILE A 145 14.10 15.21 -15.97
CA ILE A 145 14.67 14.51 -14.80
C ILE A 145 14.10 15.08 -13.50
N GLY A 146 13.94 16.40 -13.40
CA GLY A 146 13.40 17.06 -12.21
C GLY A 146 11.93 16.70 -11.97
N LEU A 147 11.13 16.68 -13.04
CA LEU A 147 9.73 16.22 -12.99
C LEU A 147 9.64 14.77 -12.51
N GLU A 148 10.48 13.91 -13.05
CA GLU A 148 10.48 12.49 -12.72
C GLU A 148 10.82 12.23 -11.26
N VAL A 149 11.88 12.87 -10.74
CA VAL A 149 12.30 12.76 -9.33
C VAL A 149 11.15 13.12 -8.40
N VAL A 150 10.50 14.26 -8.63
CA VAL A 150 9.40 14.77 -7.78
C VAL A 150 8.20 13.84 -7.85
N ASN A 151 7.83 13.39 -9.05
CA ASN A 151 6.71 12.48 -9.25
C ASN A 151 6.93 11.12 -8.59
N ASN A 152 8.15 10.57 -8.68
CA ASN A 152 8.50 9.32 -8.04
C ASN A 152 8.50 9.46 -6.52
N GLU A 153 9.03 10.54 -5.97
CA GLU A 153 9.04 10.77 -4.52
C GLU A 153 7.63 10.85 -3.93
N ILE A 154 6.73 11.59 -4.58
CA ILE A 154 5.32 11.68 -4.19
C ILE A 154 4.66 10.30 -4.34
N PHE A 155 4.93 9.59 -5.44
CA PHE A 155 4.38 8.27 -5.71
C PHE A 155 4.71 7.28 -4.58
N PHE A 156 5.99 7.12 -4.22
CA PHE A 156 6.42 6.18 -3.18
C PHE A 156 5.85 6.55 -1.81
N LYS A 157 5.82 7.86 -1.48
CA LYS A 157 5.21 8.34 -0.24
C LYS A 157 3.70 8.08 -0.21
N ALA A 158 2.99 8.24 -1.33
CA ALA A 158 1.57 7.97 -1.44
C ALA A 158 1.28 6.46 -1.30
N LYS A 159 2.03 5.60 -2.01
CA LYS A 159 1.94 4.13 -1.92
C LYS A 159 2.14 3.64 -0.50
N SER A 160 3.25 4.01 0.15
CA SER A 160 3.56 3.58 1.52
C SER A 160 2.46 4.00 2.51
N LYS A 161 2.02 5.26 2.46
CA LYS A 161 0.92 5.75 3.32
C LYS A 161 -0.41 5.07 3.02
N LEU A 162 -0.69 4.76 1.76
CA LEU A 162 -1.88 4.03 1.36
C LEU A 162 -1.88 2.64 2.01
N MET A 163 -0.78 1.89 1.88
CA MET A 163 -0.66 0.54 2.44
C MET A 163 -0.85 0.55 3.97
N ASP A 164 -0.21 1.49 4.68
CA ASP A 164 -0.37 1.64 6.13
C ASP A 164 -1.80 1.97 6.54
N LYS A 165 -2.46 2.85 5.79
CA LYS A 165 -3.87 3.20 6.04
C LYS A 165 -4.80 2.04 5.75
N LEU A 166 -4.59 1.31 4.65
CA LEU A 166 -5.39 0.14 4.30
C LEU A 166 -5.35 -0.89 5.43
N LYS A 167 -4.15 -1.19 5.95
CA LYS A 167 -4.00 -2.12 7.07
C LYS A 167 -4.88 -1.77 8.27
N LYS A 168 -4.83 -0.50 8.72
CA LYS A 168 -5.58 -0.02 9.89
C LYS A 168 -7.08 0.07 9.63
N VAL A 169 -7.46 0.73 8.53
CA VAL A 169 -8.87 1.01 8.21
C VAL A 169 -9.63 -0.28 7.90
N ILE A 170 -9.02 -1.24 7.20
CA ILE A 170 -9.67 -2.51 6.89
C ILE A 170 -9.97 -3.27 8.18
N HIS A 171 -8.99 -3.41 9.07
CA HIS A 171 -9.16 -4.08 10.37
C HIS A 171 -10.29 -3.42 11.19
N GLU A 172 -10.20 -2.09 11.40
CA GLU A 172 -11.20 -1.34 12.17
C GLU A 172 -12.61 -1.47 11.56
N LYS A 173 -12.75 -1.36 10.23
CA LYS A 173 -14.05 -1.42 9.57
C LYS A 173 -14.67 -2.81 9.57
N ILE A 174 -13.85 -3.88 9.51
CA ILE A 174 -14.36 -5.25 9.62
C ILE A 174 -14.82 -5.50 11.05
N LEU A 175 -14.03 -5.09 12.06
CA LEU A 175 -14.40 -5.23 13.46
C LEU A 175 -15.68 -4.46 13.79
N GLU A 176 -15.78 -3.18 13.40
CA GLU A 176 -16.95 -2.34 13.66
C GLU A 176 -18.24 -2.88 13.01
N LYS A 177 -18.16 -3.37 11.77
CA LYS A 177 -19.36 -3.70 10.98
C LYS A 177 -19.77 -5.16 11.03
N ALA A 178 -18.81 -6.06 11.20
CA ALA A 178 -19.04 -7.50 11.19
C ALA A 178 -18.80 -8.13 12.56
N GLY A 179 -18.17 -7.43 13.51
CA GLY A 179 -17.79 -7.99 14.82
C GLY A 179 -16.74 -9.10 14.69
N LEU A 180 -15.97 -9.10 13.61
CA LEU A 180 -14.95 -10.11 13.32
C LEU A 180 -13.57 -9.53 13.62
N ASP A 181 -12.79 -10.24 14.44
CA ASP A 181 -11.36 -9.94 14.57
C ASP A 181 -10.62 -10.49 13.36
N THR A 182 -9.74 -9.68 12.78
CA THR A 182 -9.01 -10.01 11.55
C THR A 182 -7.57 -9.56 11.64
N ASP A 183 -6.63 -10.41 11.26
CA ASP A 183 -5.27 -9.95 10.98
C ASP A 183 -5.19 -9.48 9.52
N VAL A 184 -4.72 -8.24 9.33
CA VAL A 184 -4.55 -7.64 8.00
C VAL A 184 -3.06 -7.41 7.75
N PHE A 185 -2.56 -7.94 6.65
CA PHE A 185 -1.20 -7.74 6.16
C PHE A 185 -1.27 -7.06 4.81
N VAL A 186 -0.39 -6.09 4.58
CA VAL A 186 -0.24 -5.44 3.27
C VAL A 186 1.23 -5.62 2.88
N ILE A 187 1.47 -6.38 1.81
CA ILE A 187 2.79 -6.83 1.40
C ILE A 187 3.12 -6.20 0.04
N GLU A 188 4.28 -5.57 -0.06
CA GLU A 188 4.73 -4.92 -1.29
C GLU A 188 5.43 -5.89 -2.23
N ASP A 189 6.36 -6.67 -1.68
CA ASP A 189 7.21 -7.55 -2.46
C ASP A 189 6.53 -8.89 -2.74
N LYS A 190 6.64 -9.34 -3.99
CA LYS A 190 6.06 -10.61 -4.44
C LYS A 190 6.70 -11.82 -3.75
N ASN A 191 8.00 -11.79 -3.47
CA ASN A 191 8.67 -12.90 -2.80
C ASN A 191 8.24 -12.97 -1.33
N GLU A 192 8.11 -11.81 -0.66
CA GLU A 192 7.55 -11.75 0.69
C GLU A 192 6.12 -12.31 0.75
N GLU A 193 5.30 -12.06 -0.28
CA GLU A 193 3.96 -12.64 -0.40
C GLU A 193 4.01 -14.17 -0.51
N VAL A 194 4.89 -14.70 -1.36
CA VAL A 194 5.10 -16.14 -1.50
C VAL A 194 5.55 -16.76 -0.17
N GLU A 195 6.49 -16.13 0.53
CA GLU A 195 6.94 -16.58 1.85
C GLU A 195 5.83 -16.51 2.90
N TRP A 196 4.98 -15.48 2.84
CA TRP A 196 3.82 -15.37 3.71
C TRP A 196 2.84 -16.52 3.47
N ILE A 197 2.52 -16.81 2.21
CA ILE A 197 1.64 -17.93 1.82
C ILE A 197 2.21 -19.26 2.32
N GLN A 198 3.51 -19.49 2.12
CA GLN A 198 4.18 -20.71 2.59
C GLN A 198 4.12 -20.86 4.12
N ARG A 199 4.32 -19.77 4.87
CA ARG A 199 4.19 -19.77 6.34
C ARG A 199 2.76 -20.06 6.79
N CYS A 200 1.75 -19.50 6.12
CA CYS A 200 0.35 -19.84 6.36
C CYS A 200 0.07 -21.33 6.07
N CYS A 201 0.59 -21.87 4.97
CA CYS A 201 0.45 -23.29 4.60
C CYS A 201 1.04 -24.26 5.63
N GLN A 202 2.16 -23.91 6.25
CA GLN A 202 2.79 -24.74 7.27
C GLN A 202 1.95 -24.80 8.55
N LYS A 203 1.27 -23.70 8.88
CA LYS A 203 0.36 -23.63 10.04
C LYS A 203 -1.00 -24.28 9.75
N CYS A 204 -1.45 -24.30 8.50
CA CYS A 204 -2.65 -25.03 8.10
C CYS A 204 -2.43 -26.54 8.19
N GLN A 205 -3.08 -27.18 9.17
CA GLN A 205 -3.05 -28.62 9.38
C GLN A 205 -3.83 -29.41 8.30
N ASN A 206 -4.61 -28.73 7.45
CA ASN A 206 -5.48 -29.36 6.46
C ASN A 206 -4.77 -29.52 5.10
N SER A 207 -4.61 -30.77 4.66
CA SER A 207 -3.82 -31.12 3.46
C SER A 207 -4.40 -30.55 2.15
N ARG A 208 -5.72 -30.29 2.09
CA ARG A 208 -6.37 -29.70 0.91
C ARG A 208 -6.03 -28.22 0.71
N GLU A 209 -6.00 -27.43 1.78
CA GLU A 209 -5.66 -25.99 1.69
C GLU A 209 -4.21 -25.79 1.21
N ARG A 210 -3.31 -26.69 1.62
CA ARG A 210 -1.90 -26.66 1.22
C ARG A 210 -1.73 -26.78 -0.30
N ILE A 211 -2.50 -27.64 -0.96
CA ILE A 211 -2.41 -27.84 -2.42
C ILE A 211 -2.89 -26.58 -3.17
N VAL A 212 -3.99 -25.97 -2.73
CA VAL A 212 -4.54 -24.78 -3.40
C VAL A 212 -3.59 -23.59 -3.25
N LEU A 213 -3.03 -23.39 -2.05
CA LEU A 213 -2.07 -22.30 -1.81
C LEU A 213 -0.73 -22.54 -2.54
N GLN A 214 -0.29 -23.78 -2.71
CA GLN A 214 0.88 -24.10 -3.55
C GLN A 214 0.64 -23.74 -5.02
N ASN A 215 -0.56 -24.00 -5.54
CA ASN A 215 -0.92 -23.60 -6.90
C ASN A 215 -1.01 -22.08 -7.06
N LEU A 216 -1.46 -21.37 -6.02
CA LEU A 216 -1.52 -19.90 -6.03
C LEU A 216 -0.12 -19.29 -6.19
N THR A 217 0.90 -19.85 -5.54
CA THR A 217 2.31 -19.43 -5.68
C THR A 217 2.83 -19.52 -7.12
N VAL A 218 2.31 -20.45 -7.93
CA VAL A 218 2.70 -20.60 -9.34
C VAL A 218 2.09 -19.49 -10.22
N HIS A 219 0.96 -18.93 -9.79
CA HIS A 219 0.20 -17.91 -10.54
C HIS A 219 0.42 -16.47 -10.06
N LEU A 220 0.96 -16.30 -8.85
CA LEU A 220 1.45 -15.03 -8.34
C LEU A 220 2.69 -14.59 -9.12
#